data_AF-A0A7H0HG62-F1
#
_entry.id   AF-A0A7H0HG62-F1
#
_cell.length_a   1.000
_cell.length_b   1.000
_cell.length_c   1.000
_cell.angle_alpha   90.00
_cell.angle_beta   90.00
_cell.angle_gamma   90.00
#
_symmetry.space_group_name_H-M   'P 1'
#
loop_
_entity.id
_entity.type
_entity.pdbx_description
1 polymer ?
#
loop_
_entity_poly.entity_id
_entity_poly.type
_entity_poly.pdbx_seq_one_letter_code
_entity_poly.pdbx_strand_id
1 'polypeptide(L)'
;MVAHGQTITAYLHATAPAGSSCIPESRSCSNGLLSGSYANASCQIMVAPSAPAGVQATPTGSGQVTVTWQTPADVGSGVSSYTVTAQPGGQLCTPSPATATACTFTGLVDGRTYTFTVEASNGAGSARSPTPSNPATPLSNPKAFSAPTPTGTGPLGVAVAGGGTTCAFESVQLVPTARASAAPPAGLQFPHGLLDFVLAGCDASNITLTITYPSALPQGVQYWKLHGDTWAPYASATAATGAITATLTLRDGGPGDDDGDGANGRIVDPGQVAVMALSGSGAVGIPTLSPWRLALLVILLGLVGLGRRHQRG
;
A
#
# COMPACT_ATOMS: atom_id res chain seq x y z
N MET A 1 23.05 -57.66 2.05
CA MET A 1 24.48 -58.04 2.01
C MET A 1 24.88 -58.19 0.54
N VAL A 2 25.98 -57.57 0.12
CA VAL A 2 26.48 -57.64 -1.27
C VAL A 2 27.30 -58.92 -1.41
N ALA A 3 26.96 -59.79 -2.36
CA ALA A 3 27.67 -61.06 -2.55
C ALA A 3 29.10 -60.84 -3.07
N HIS A 4 30.01 -61.78 -2.78
CA HIS A 4 31.37 -61.75 -3.31
C HIS A 4 31.38 -61.70 -4.85
N GLY A 5 32.23 -60.85 -5.42
CA GLY A 5 32.33 -60.65 -6.86
C GLY A 5 31.29 -59.70 -7.45
N GLN A 6 30.32 -59.23 -6.65
CA GLN A 6 29.36 -58.21 -7.08
C GLN A 6 29.94 -56.81 -6.91
N THR A 7 29.41 -55.88 -7.71
CA THR A 7 29.77 -54.47 -7.70
C THR A 7 28.53 -53.63 -7.41
N ILE A 8 28.69 -52.58 -6.62
CA ILE A 8 27.65 -51.59 -6.35
C ILE A 8 28.12 -50.19 -6.75
N THR A 9 27.19 -49.29 -7.00
CA THR A 9 27.49 -47.86 -7.13
C THR A 9 27.31 -47.19 -5.77
N ALA A 10 28.29 -46.39 -5.36
CA ALA A 10 28.18 -45.48 -4.23
C ALA A 10 28.53 -44.05 -4.65
N TYR A 11 28.15 -43.07 -3.84
CA TYR A 11 28.32 -41.65 -4.16
C TYR A 11 29.10 -40.92 -3.06
N LEU A 12 29.90 -39.93 -3.47
CA LEU A 12 30.69 -39.11 -2.55
C LEU A 12 29.81 -38.35 -1.56
N HIS A 13 28.67 -37.84 -2.04
CA HIS A 13 27.66 -37.11 -1.24
C HIS A 13 26.25 -37.68 -1.47
N ALA A 14 25.38 -37.55 -0.48
CA ALA A 14 23.96 -37.94 -0.57
C ALA A 14 23.12 -36.97 -1.42
N THR A 15 23.60 -35.75 -1.62
CA THR A 15 22.97 -34.74 -2.47
C THR A 15 24.03 -33.99 -3.29
N ALA A 16 23.60 -33.42 -4.42
CA ALA A 16 24.42 -32.50 -5.22
C ALA A 16 23.62 -31.22 -5.52
N PRO A 17 24.28 -30.05 -5.69
CA PRO A 17 23.60 -28.79 -6.03
C PRO A 17 22.85 -28.86 -7.37
N ALA A 18 21.87 -27.97 -7.55
CA ALA A 18 21.18 -27.81 -8.82
C ALA A 18 22.19 -27.56 -9.97
N GLY A 19 21.97 -28.20 -11.12
CA GLY A 19 22.85 -28.09 -12.29
C GLY A 19 24.19 -28.85 -12.18
N SER A 20 24.44 -29.54 -11.06
CA SER A 20 25.59 -30.42 -10.89
C SER A 20 25.24 -31.88 -11.19
N SER A 21 26.24 -32.76 -11.19
CA SER A 21 26.06 -34.21 -11.29
C SER A 21 26.53 -34.90 -10.00
N CYS A 22 25.85 -35.97 -9.64
CA CYS A 22 26.32 -36.87 -8.60
C CYS A 22 27.64 -37.53 -9.02
N ILE A 23 28.58 -37.69 -8.09
CA ILE A 23 29.90 -38.29 -8.35
C ILE A 23 29.85 -39.77 -7.92
N PRO A 24 29.78 -40.73 -8.86
CA PRO A 24 29.72 -42.15 -8.53
C PRO A 24 31.11 -42.78 -8.36
N GLU A 25 31.19 -43.81 -7.53
CA GLU A 25 32.29 -44.76 -7.43
C GLU A 25 31.73 -46.18 -7.56
N SER A 26 32.38 -46.98 -8.41
CA SER A 26 32.08 -48.41 -8.55
C SER A 26 32.85 -49.19 -7.48
N ARG A 27 32.13 -49.84 -6.55
CA ARG A 27 32.70 -50.55 -5.39
C ARG A 27 32.48 -52.06 -5.54
N SER A 28 33.55 -52.84 -5.57
CA SER A 28 33.50 -54.30 -5.70
C SER A 28 33.62 -54.99 -4.35
N CYS A 29 32.85 -56.06 -4.15
CA CYS A 29 32.82 -56.83 -2.91
C CYS A 29 33.80 -58.02 -2.94
N SER A 30 34.78 -58.03 -2.04
CA SER A 30 35.66 -59.17 -1.79
C SER A 30 35.39 -59.77 -0.42
N ASN A 31 34.83 -60.99 -0.35
CA ASN A 31 34.48 -61.70 0.88
C ASN A 31 33.73 -60.84 1.92
N GLY A 32 32.78 -60.01 1.47
CA GLY A 32 31.96 -59.15 2.33
C GLY A 32 32.53 -57.74 2.57
N LEU A 33 33.74 -57.44 2.10
CA LEU A 33 34.35 -56.10 2.17
C LEU A 33 34.22 -55.37 0.84
N LEU A 34 33.69 -54.14 0.85
CA LEU A 34 33.58 -53.28 -0.33
C LEU A 34 34.85 -52.44 -0.53
N SER A 35 35.42 -52.46 -1.74
CA SER A 35 36.50 -51.55 -2.16
C SER A 35 36.03 -50.08 -2.17
N GLY A 36 36.92 -49.10 -2.31
CA GLY A 36 36.52 -47.68 -2.43
C GLY A 36 36.15 -47.00 -1.10
N SER A 37 35.82 -45.72 -1.17
CA SER A 37 35.62 -44.85 0.00
C SER A 37 34.24 -44.20 0.08
N TYR A 38 33.44 -44.24 -1.00
CA TYR A 38 32.18 -43.52 -1.06
C TYR A 38 31.09 -44.24 -0.26
N ALA A 39 30.45 -43.53 0.66
CA ALA A 39 29.57 -44.14 1.66
C ALA A 39 28.08 -44.09 1.30
N ASN A 40 27.66 -43.21 0.37
CA ASN A 40 26.24 -42.98 0.10
C ASN A 40 25.71 -43.94 -0.95
N ALA A 41 24.65 -44.69 -0.65
CA ALA A 41 24.04 -45.62 -1.60
C ALA A 41 23.25 -44.92 -2.73
N SER A 42 22.88 -43.67 -2.51
CA SER A 42 22.16 -42.82 -3.46
C SER A 42 22.67 -41.39 -3.41
N CYS A 43 22.40 -40.65 -4.46
CA CYS A 43 22.63 -39.20 -4.53
C CYS A 43 21.47 -38.54 -5.28
N GLN A 44 20.93 -37.44 -4.74
CA GLN A 44 19.86 -36.67 -5.38
C GLN A 44 20.34 -35.27 -5.77
N ILE A 45 19.97 -34.81 -6.96
CA ILE A 45 20.18 -33.41 -7.36
C ILE A 45 19.15 -32.55 -6.63
N MET A 46 19.61 -31.53 -5.92
CA MET A 46 18.71 -30.61 -5.24
C MET A 46 18.01 -29.69 -6.24
N VAL A 47 16.72 -29.44 -6.01
CA VAL A 47 15.88 -28.57 -6.84
C VAL A 47 15.31 -27.46 -5.95
N ALA A 48 15.44 -26.21 -6.39
CA ALA A 48 14.90 -25.06 -5.68
C ALA A 48 13.36 -25.09 -5.69
N PRO A 49 12.69 -24.56 -4.64
CA PRO A 49 11.24 -24.43 -4.66
C PRO A 49 10.81 -23.35 -5.66
N SER A 50 9.58 -23.46 -6.16
CA SER A 50 8.91 -22.35 -6.83
C SER A 50 8.53 -21.24 -5.84
N ALA A 51 8.04 -20.11 -6.36
CA ALA A 51 7.58 -19.01 -5.52
C ALA A 51 6.33 -19.39 -4.69
N PRO A 52 6.19 -18.88 -3.45
CA PRO A 52 4.93 -18.87 -2.73
C PRO A 52 3.84 -18.07 -3.46
N ALA A 53 2.59 -18.40 -3.18
CA ALA A 53 1.41 -17.73 -3.73
C ALA A 53 0.46 -17.26 -2.61
N GLY A 54 -0.59 -16.53 -2.98
CA GLY A 54 -1.67 -16.15 -2.05
C GLY A 54 -1.18 -15.40 -0.81
N VAL A 55 -0.24 -14.46 -0.99
CA VAL A 55 0.31 -13.68 0.14
C VAL A 55 -0.75 -12.68 0.61
N GLN A 56 -1.20 -12.80 1.86
CA GLN A 56 -2.18 -11.91 2.47
C GLN A 56 -1.58 -11.24 3.70
N ALA A 57 -1.91 -9.96 3.91
CA ALA A 57 -1.47 -9.18 5.04
C ALA A 57 -2.68 -8.65 5.82
N THR A 58 -2.64 -8.80 7.14
CA THR A 58 -3.71 -8.38 8.05
C THR A 58 -3.11 -7.54 9.18
N PRO A 59 -3.51 -6.27 9.35
CA PRO A 59 -3.13 -5.50 10.53
C PRO A 59 -3.70 -6.15 11.79
N THR A 60 -2.83 -6.36 12.78
CA THR A 60 -3.22 -7.04 14.04
C THR A 60 -3.03 -6.15 15.27
N GLY A 61 -2.52 -4.93 15.08
CA GLY A 61 -2.44 -3.91 16.13
C GLY A 61 -1.40 -2.84 15.81
N SER A 62 -1.05 -2.05 16.83
CA SER A 62 -0.01 -1.03 16.72
C SER A 62 1.32 -1.67 16.33
N GLY A 63 1.89 -1.15 15.25
CA GLY A 63 3.13 -1.61 14.62
C GLY A 63 3.13 -3.06 14.18
N GLN A 64 1.96 -3.70 14.08
CA GLN A 64 1.82 -5.13 13.87
C GLN A 64 0.99 -5.48 12.64
N VAL A 65 1.58 -6.30 11.78
CA VAL A 65 0.93 -6.91 10.62
C VAL A 65 1.29 -8.38 10.58
N THR A 66 0.29 -9.25 10.54
CA THR A 66 0.47 -10.68 10.29
C THR A 66 0.34 -10.96 8.80
N VAL A 67 1.33 -11.63 8.23
CA VAL A 67 1.37 -12.03 6.83
C VAL A 67 1.22 -13.54 6.74
N THR A 68 0.32 -14.02 5.91
CA THR A 68 0.11 -15.43 5.60
C THR A 68 0.32 -15.68 4.12
N TRP A 69 0.65 -16.92 3.75
CA TRP A 69 0.83 -17.30 2.35
C TRP A 69 0.52 -18.78 2.13
N GLN A 70 0.44 -19.18 0.87
CA GLN A 70 0.34 -20.57 0.44
C GLN A 70 1.74 -21.12 0.15
N THR A 71 1.94 -22.40 0.45
CA THR A 71 3.17 -23.10 0.07
C THR A 71 3.37 -23.07 -1.44
N PRO A 72 4.63 -23.08 -1.93
CA PRO A 72 4.93 -23.24 -3.35
C PRO A 72 4.21 -24.43 -3.99
N ALA A 73 3.74 -24.28 -5.23
CA ALA A 73 3.12 -25.36 -5.99
C ALA A 73 4.12 -26.50 -6.28
N ASP A 74 5.39 -26.15 -6.49
CA ASP A 74 6.51 -27.09 -6.53
C ASP A 74 7.49 -26.75 -5.39
N VAL A 75 7.68 -27.68 -4.46
CA VAL A 75 8.60 -27.49 -3.33
C VAL A 75 10.03 -27.94 -3.65
N GLY A 76 10.29 -28.47 -4.85
CA GLY A 76 11.57 -29.04 -5.24
C GLY A 76 12.04 -30.09 -4.23
N SER A 77 13.24 -29.93 -3.70
CA SER A 77 13.78 -30.77 -2.62
C SER A 77 13.29 -30.40 -1.22
N GLY A 78 12.09 -29.82 -1.12
CA GLY A 78 11.48 -29.32 0.10
C GLY A 78 11.88 -27.88 0.42
N VAL A 79 10.99 -27.14 1.10
CA VAL A 79 11.28 -25.79 1.60
C VAL A 79 11.98 -25.89 2.95
N SER A 80 13.15 -25.25 3.08
CA SER A 80 13.90 -25.18 4.34
C SER A 80 13.58 -23.93 5.15
N SER A 81 13.29 -22.80 4.49
CA SER A 81 12.87 -21.57 5.17
C SER A 81 12.08 -20.63 4.27
N TYR A 82 11.27 -19.78 4.89
CA TYR A 82 10.69 -18.59 4.27
C TYR A 82 11.31 -17.30 4.82
N THR A 83 11.47 -16.31 3.96
CA THR A 83 11.79 -14.93 4.36
C THR A 83 10.74 -13.99 3.80
N VAL A 84 10.08 -13.22 4.68
CA VAL A 84 9.10 -12.21 4.28
C VAL A 84 9.76 -10.84 4.34
N THR A 85 9.57 -10.02 3.30
CA THR A 85 10.10 -8.64 3.23
C THR A 85 8.95 -7.64 3.21
N ALA A 86 9.00 -6.64 4.08
CA ALA A 86 8.07 -5.51 4.09
C ALA A 86 8.55 -4.38 3.16
N GLN A 87 7.63 -3.81 2.38
CA GLN A 87 7.84 -2.65 1.53
C GLN A 87 6.82 -1.57 1.93
N PRO A 88 7.22 -0.33 2.20
CA PRO A 88 8.60 0.19 2.26
C PRO A 88 9.34 -0.23 3.54
N GLY A 89 10.64 0.05 3.60
CA GLY A 89 11.47 -0.13 4.80
C GLY A 89 12.35 -1.38 4.80
N GLY A 90 11.99 -2.42 4.04
CA GLY A 90 12.83 -3.61 3.86
C GLY A 90 12.98 -4.48 5.10
N GLN A 91 12.13 -4.28 6.12
CA GLN A 91 12.14 -5.12 7.32
C GLN A 91 11.90 -6.57 6.92
N LEU A 92 12.61 -7.50 7.57
CA LEU A 92 12.50 -8.93 7.32
C LEU A 92 11.77 -9.63 8.47
N CYS A 93 11.03 -10.69 8.14
CA CYS A 93 10.42 -11.59 9.10
C CYS A 93 10.69 -13.03 8.65
N THR A 94 11.20 -13.86 9.56
CA THR A 94 11.36 -15.30 9.37
C THR A 94 10.42 -16.01 10.33
N PRO A 95 9.55 -16.91 9.85
CA PRO A 95 8.57 -17.57 10.69
C PRO A 95 9.25 -18.58 11.64
N SER A 96 8.56 -18.95 12.71
CA SER A 96 9.01 -19.98 13.66
C SER A 96 7.88 -21.00 13.85
N PRO A 97 8.04 -22.27 13.41
CA PRO A 97 9.22 -22.82 12.71
C PRO A 97 9.46 -22.18 11.33
N ALA A 98 10.69 -22.28 10.81
CA ALA A 98 11.11 -21.64 9.55
C ALA A 98 10.29 -22.04 8.31
N THR A 99 9.57 -23.15 8.39
CA THR A 99 8.68 -23.68 7.35
C THR A 99 7.20 -23.36 7.57
N ALA A 100 6.85 -22.64 8.64
CA ALA A 100 5.48 -22.16 8.83
C ALA A 100 5.11 -21.12 7.76
N THR A 101 3.83 -21.04 7.43
CA THR A 101 3.30 -20.17 6.36
C THR A 101 2.65 -18.89 6.89
N ALA A 102 3.12 -18.42 8.04
CA ALA A 102 2.67 -17.20 8.67
C ALA A 102 3.82 -16.51 9.41
N CYS A 103 3.94 -15.19 9.28
CA CYS A 103 4.93 -14.38 9.98
C CYS A 103 4.29 -13.09 10.48
N THR A 104 4.59 -12.68 11.71
CA THR A 104 4.08 -11.42 12.27
C THR A 104 5.21 -10.41 12.35
N PHE A 105 5.05 -9.29 11.63
CA PHE A 105 5.89 -8.13 11.77
C PHE A 105 5.52 -7.38 13.05
N THR A 106 6.53 -6.88 13.75
CA THR A 106 6.38 -5.98 14.90
C THR A 106 7.27 -4.75 14.67
N GLY A 107 6.95 -3.62 15.30
CA GLY A 107 7.75 -2.39 15.19
C GLY A 107 7.59 -1.64 13.86
N LEU A 108 6.57 -1.96 13.06
CA LEU A 108 6.22 -1.14 11.89
C LEU A 108 5.70 0.24 12.34
N VAL A 109 5.87 1.24 11.50
CA VAL A 109 5.34 2.59 11.77
C VAL A 109 3.83 2.61 11.58
N ASP A 110 3.08 2.96 12.63
CA ASP A 110 1.64 3.15 12.57
C ASP A 110 1.23 4.23 11.55
N GLY A 111 0.13 3.99 10.85
CA GLY A 111 -0.38 4.88 9.81
C GLY A 111 0.42 4.86 8.50
N ARG A 112 1.44 4.01 8.38
CA ARG A 112 2.14 3.77 7.12
C ARG A 112 1.64 2.48 6.49
N THR A 113 1.18 2.56 5.26
CA THR A 113 0.76 1.36 4.51
C THR A 113 1.98 0.58 4.00
N TYR A 114 1.94 -0.74 4.18
CA TYR A 114 2.96 -1.68 3.73
C TYR A 114 2.36 -2.74 2.80
N THR A 115 3.20 -3.31 1.95
CA THR A 115 2.97 -4.56 1.22
C THR A 115 4.11 -5.53 1.50
N PHE A 116 3.88 -6.82 1.30
CA PHE A 116 4.82 -7.86 1.70
C PHE A 116 5.07 -8.86 0.57
N THR A 117 6.32 -9.28 0.40
CA THR A 117 6.70 -10.37 -0.52
C THR A 117 7.30 -11.52 0.28
N VAL A 118 7.02 -12.76 -0.13
CA VAL A 118 7.53 -13.97 0.55
C VAL A 118 8.49 -14.71 -0.38
N GLU A 119 9.63 -15.12 0.16
CA GLU A 119 10.64 -15.89 -0.55
C GLU A 119 10.80 -17.27 0.09
N ALA A 120 10.59 -18.33 -0.68
CA ALA A 120 10.85 -19.71 -0.28
C ALA A 120 12.28 -20.09 -0.65
N SER A 121 12.97 -20.84 0.21
CA SER A 121 14.36 -21.25 -0.03
C SER A 121 14.66 -22.66 0.45
N ASN A 122 15.63 -23.29 -0.21
CA ASN A 122 16.32 -24.49 0.25
C ASN A 122 17.79 -24.47 -0.21
N GLY A 123 18.52 -25.57 0.03
CA GLY A 123 19.95 -25.64 -0.34
C GLY A 123 20.24 -25.58 -1.85
N ALA A 124 19.24 -25.65 -2.74
CA ALA A 124 19.42 -25.46 -4.17
C ALA A 124 19.16 -24.04 -4.66
N GLY A 125 18.43 -23.21 -3.90
CA GLY A 125 18.11 -21.84 -4.29
C GLY A 125 16.83 -21.31 -3.64
N SER A 126 16.34 -20.19 -4.17
CA SER A 126 15.14 -19.51 -3.67
C SER A 126 14.28 -18.92 -4.79
N ALA A 127 13.02 -18.66 -4.46
CA ALA A 127 12.07 -18.00 -5.34
C ALA A 127 11.11 -17.10 -4.55
N ARG A 128 10.94 -15.86 -5.02
CA ARG A 128 10.10 -14.81 -4.41
C ARG A 128 8.72 -14.76 -5.07
N SER A 129 7.69 -14.47 -4.28
CA SER A 129 6.33 -14.23 -4.77
C SER A 129 6.33 -13.14 -5.87
N PRO A 130 5.69 -13.38 -7.03
CA PRO A 130 5.73 -12.43 -8.15
C PRO A 130 4.86 -11.19 -7.88
N THR A 131 3.81 -11.36 -7.09
CA THR A 131 2.96 -10.27 -6.60
C THR A 131 3.19 -10.08 -5.10
N PRO A 132 3.18 -8.83 -4.61
CA PRO A 132 3.13 -8.58 -3.18
C PRO A 132 1.73 -8.87 -2.62
N SER A 133 1.61 -8.84 -1.30
CA SER A 133 0.33 -8.92 -0.60
C SER A 133 -0.60 -7.76 -0.94
N ASN A 134 -1.86 -7.88 -0.50
CA ASN A 134 -2.71 -6.71 -0.30
C ASN A 134 -2.02 -5.67 0.61
N PRO A 135 -2.33 -4.36 0.46
CA PRO A 135 -1.83 -3.34 1.36
C PRO A 135 -2.37 -3.54 2.78
N ALA A 136 -1.53 -3.30 3.79
CA ALA A 136 -1.91 -3.35 5.20
C ALA A 136 -1.36 -2.14 5.95
N THR A 137 -2.18 -1.50 6.79
CA THR A 137 -1.78 -0.33 7.59
C THR A 137 -1.91 -0.64 9.08
N PRO A 138 -0.81 -0.84 9.83
CA PRO A 138 -0.87 -0.98 11.28
C PRO A 138 -1.36 0.33 11.92
N LEU A 139 -2.21 0.21 12.92
CA LEU A 139 -2.81 1.34 13.64
C LEU A 139 -2.94 1.00 15.13
N SER A 140 -2.70 1.99 15.98
CA SER A 140 -2.98 1.90 17.42
C SER A 140 -4.48 1.82 17.71
N ASN A 141 -5.30 2.52 16.92
CA ASN A 141 -6.74 2.35 16.89
C ASN A 141 -7.15 1.88 15.48
N PRO A 142 -7.66 0.64 15.32
CA PRO A 142 -8.01 0.09 14.02
C PRO A 142 -9.17 0.80 13.31
N LYS A 143 -9.90 1.69 14.00
CA LYS A 143 -10.99 2.50 13.45
C LYS A 143 -10.64 3.99 13.29
N ALA A 144 -9.39 4.40 13.51
CA ALA A 144 -8.99 5.80 13.38
C ALA A 144 -7.61 5.96 12.73
N PHE A 145 -7.52 6.96 11.84
CA PHE A 145 -6.30 7.29 11.10
C PHE A 145 -6.12 8.81 11.03
N SER A 146 -4.88 9.27 11.03
CA SER A 146 -4.55 10.67 10.80
C SER A 146 -3.19 10.79 10.13
N ALA A 147 -3.11 11.59 9.07
CA ALA A 147 -1.86 11.84 8.37
C ALA A 147 -1.85 13.24 7.74
N PRO A 148 -0.66 13.81 7.47
CA PRO A 148 -0.54 15.01 6.64
C PRO A 148 -1.14 14.80 5.25
N THR A 149 -1.83 15.80 4.73
CA THR A 149 -2.31 15.74 3.34
C THR A 149 -1.14 15.83 2.37
N PRO A 150 -1.21 15.12 1.23
CA PRO A 150 -0.19 15.17 0.17
C PRO A 150 -0.07 16.55 -0.50
N THR A 151 -1.07 17.41 -0.32
CA THR A 151 -1.10 18.79 -0.82
C THR A 151 -0.50 19.81 0.17
N GLY A 152 -0.08 19.37 1.36
CA GLY A 152 0.55 20.23 2.36
C GLY A 152 -0.43 21.17 3.09
N THR A 153 -1.73 20.89 3.04
CA THR A 153 -2.76 21.72 3.70
C THR A 153 -2.90 21.48 5.20
N GLY A 154 -2.18 20.51 5.77
CA GLY A 154 -2.25 20.12 7.18
C GLY A 154 -2.71 18.67 7.37
N PRO A 155 -2.89 18.20 8.62
CA PRO A 155 -3.35 16.85 8.90
C PRO A 155 -4.83 16.66 8.60
N LEU A 156 -5.19 15.51 8.07
CA LEU A 156 -6.56 15.06 7.88
C LEU A 156 -6.78 13.81 8.75
N GLY A 157 -7.84 13.84 9.55
CA GLY A 157 -8.24 12.74 10.42
C GLY A 157 -9.43 11.97 9.86
N VAL A 158 -9.45 10.66 10.05
CA VAL A 158 -10.53 9.76 9.59
C VAL A 158 -10.92 8.84 10.75
N ALA A 159 -12.22 8.72 11.01
CA ALA A 159 -12.76 7.84 12.03
C ALA A 159 -13.94 7.03 11.48
N VAL A 160 -14.01 5.75 11.88
CA VAL A 160 -15.02 4.78 11.46
C VAL A 160 -15.92 4.43 12.64
N ALA A 161 -17.23 4.48 12.44
CA ALA A 161 -18.23 3.99 13.38
C ALA A 161 -19.21 3.04 12.69
N GLY A 162 -19.77 2.06 13.41
CA GLY A 162 -20.66 1.04 12.82
C GLY A 162 -19.92 -0.11 12.13
N GLY A 163 -20.65 -0.86 11.30
CA GLY A 163 -20.16 -2.03 10.57
C GLY A 163 -19.87 -3.27 11.43
N GLY A 164 -20.30 -3.29 12.68
CA GLY A 164 -19.96 -4.34 13.63
C GLY A 164 -18.63 -4.14 14.37
N THR A 165 -18.33 -5.06 15.29
CA THR A 165 -17.19 -4.96 16.21
C THR A 165 -15.85 -5.25 15.54
N THR A 166 -15.84 -6.02 14.46
CA THR A 166 -14.64 -6.42 13.72
C THR A 166 -14.29 -5.49 12.56
N CYS A 167 -15.22 -4.62 12.13
CA CYS A 167 -15.00 -3.72 11.01
C CYS A 167 -13.92 -2.69 11.30
N ALA A 168 -12.83 -2.74 10.56
CA ALA A 168 -11.64 -1.95 10.82
C ALA A 168 -10.88 -1.65 9.54
N PHE A 169 -9.97 -0.69 9.56
CA PHE A 169 -9.06 -0.46 8.46
C PHE A 169 -8.14 -1.67 8.26
N GLU A 170 -8.25 -2.30 7.08
CA GLU A 170 -7.22 -3.17 6.53
C GLU A 170 -6.08 -2.32 5.98
N SER A 171 -6.41 -1.28 5.22
CA SER A 171 -5.46 -0.28 4.76
C SER A 171 -6.10 1.11 4.71
N VAL A 172 -5.28 2.14 4.88
CA VAL A 172 -5.70 3.54 4.77
C VAL A 172 -4.50 4.42 4.50
N GLN A 173 -4.61 5.29 3.49
CA GLN A 173 -3.56 6.21 3.11
C GLN A 173 -4.13 7.49 2.48
N LEU A 174 -3.37 8.58 2.62
CA LEU A 174 -3.58 9.80 1.84
C LEU A 174 -2.54 9.85 0.73
N VAL A 175 -3.00 9.93 -0.51
CA VAL A 175 -2.14 9.92 -1.70
C VAL A 175 -2.42 11.11 -2.60
N PRO A 176 -1.44 11.64 -3.36
CA PRO A 176 -1.71 12.62 -4.40
C PRO A 176 -2.76 12.06 -5.37
N THR A 177 -3.68 12.89 -5.85
CA THR A 177 -4.72 12.46 -6.81
C THR A 177 -4.16 11.90 -8.11
N ALA A 178 -2.93 12.27 -8.47
CA ALA A 178 -2.22 11.68 -9.61
C ALA A 178 -1.91 10.18 -9.44
N ARG A 179 -2.08 9.61 -8.24
CA ARG A 179 -1.96 8.16 -7.97
C ARG A 179 -3.29 7.40 -8.09
N ALA A 180 -4.40 8.10 -8.36
CA ALA A 180 -5.65 7.45 -8.71
C ALA A 180 -5.50 6.60 -9.97
N SER A 181 -6.28 5.53 -10.10
CA SER A 181 -6.35 4.70 -11.32
C SER A 181 -6.80 5.49 -12.54
N ALA A 182 -7.68 6.50 -12.34
CA ALA A 182 -8.16 7.38 -13.39
C ALA A 182 -8.02 8.87 -13.04
N ALA A 183 -7.75 9.69 -14.06
CA ALA A 183 -7.69 11.13 -13.91
C ALA A 183 -9.08 11.71 -13.53
N PRO A 184 -9.14 12.69 -12.60
CA PRO A 184 -10.37 13.41 -12.32
C PRO A 184 -10.99 14.09 -13.54
N PRO A 185 -12.32 14.32 -13.54
CA PRO A 185 -12.99 15.19 -14.50
C PRO A 185 -12.30 16.56 -14.60
N ALA A 186 -12.25 17.11 -15.82
CA ALA A 186 -11.59 18.39 -16.06
C ALA A 186 -12.17 19.51 -15.17
N GLY A 187 -11.28 20.25 -14.52
CA GLY A 187 -11.65 21.32 -13.59
C GLY A 187 -11.98 20.85 -12.18
N LEU A 188 -12.14 19.55 -11.93
CA LEU A 188 -12.35 19.04 -10.57
C LEU A 188 -11.02 19.02 -9.80
N GLN A 189 -10.99 19.68 -8.64
CA GLN A 189 -9.82 19.77 -7.78
C GLN A 189 -10.09 19.11 -6.43
N PHE A 190 -9.07 18.42 -5.91
CA PHE A 190 -9.09 17.74 -4.62
C PHE A 190 -8.10 18.42 -3.67
N PRO A 191 -8.53 19.41 -2.87
CA PRO A 191 -7.64 20.26 -2.08
C PRO A 191 -6.76 19.50 -1.08
N HIS A 192 -7.17 18.29 -0.70
CA HIS A 192 -6.52 17.47 0.32
C HIS A 192 -5.93 16.16 -0.22
N GLY A 193 -5.89 15.98 -1.55
CA GLY A 193 -5.48 14.72 -2.19
C GLY A 193 -6.60 13.69 -2.26
N LEU A 194 -6.25 12.41 -2.26
CA LEU A 194 -7.17 11.28 -2.28
C LEU A 194 -7.03 10.49 -0.99
N LEU A 195 -8.15 10.17 -0.34
CA LEU A 195 -8.19 9.16 0.72
C LEU A 195 -8.48 7.81 0.04
N ASP A 196 -7.54 6.89 0.16
CA ASP A 196 -7.64 5.53 -0.34
C ASP A 196 -7.64 4.59 0.86
N PHE A 197 -8.73 3.83 1.02
CA PHE A 197 -8.90 2.97 2.18
C PHE A 197 -9.67 1.70 1.86
N VAL A 198 -9.42 0.71 2.71
CA VAL A 198 -10.14 -0.54 2.77
C VAL A 198 -10.55 -0.81 4.20
N LEU A 199 -11.84 -1.05 4.42
CA LEU A 199 -12.33 -1.66 5.66
C LEU A 199 -12.50 -3.16 5.46
N ALA A 200 -12.23 -3.96 6.49
CA ALA A 200 -12.45 -5.41 6.46
C ALA A 200 -13.09 -5.88 7.77
N GLY A 201 -13.74 -7.04 7.72
CA GLY A 201 -14.47 -7.63 8.85
C GLY A 201 -15.78 -6.90 9.16
N CYS A 202 -16.39 -6.27 8.15
CA CYS A 202 -17.63 -5.53 8.29
C CYS A 202 -18.85 -6.45 8.19
N ASP A 203 -19.89 -6.15 8.97
CA ASP A 203 -21.20 -6.78 8.83
C ASP A 203 -22.08 -5.98 7.86
N ALA A 204 -23.31 -6.45 7.64
CA ALA A 204 -24.24 -5.83 6.71
C ALA A 204 -24.86 -4.51 7.20
N SER A 205 -24.41 -3.96 8.34
CA SER A 205 -24.87 -2.67 8.87
C SER A 205 -24.16 -1.49 8.20
N ASN A 206 -24.76 -0.31 8.32
CA ASN A 206 -24.13 0.90 7.81
C ASN A 206 -22.90 1.28 8.64
N ILE A 207 -21.93 1.86 7.97
CA ILE A 207 -20.75 2.48 8.55
C ILE A 207 -20.83 3.97 8.33
N THR A 208 -20.43 4.74 9.34
CA THR A 208 -20.21 6.16 9.21
C THR A 208 -18.72 6.44 9.20
N LEU A 209 -18.22 6.94 8.07
CA LEU A 209 -16.86 7.48 7.96
C LEU A 209 -16.93 8.98 8.25
N THR A 210 -16.23 9.44 9.28
CA THR A 210 -16.09 10.87 9.59
C THR A 210 -14.70 11.33 9.22
N ILE A 211 -14.62 12.29 8.30
CA ILE A 211 -13.37 12.91 7.85
C ILE A 211 -13.29 14.31 8.44
N THR A 212 -12.19 14.63 9.10
CA THR A 212 -11.90 15.93 9.70
C THR A 212 -10.76 16.60 8.95
N TYR A 213 -11.03 17.77 8.38
CA TYR A 213 -10.13 18.53 7.52
C TYR A 213 -9.32 19.56 8.30
N PRO A 214 -8.12 19.93 7.80
CA PRO A 214 -7.27 20.92 8.45
C PRO A 214 -7.81 22.36 8.36
N SER A 215 -8.77 22.62 7.48
CA SER A 215 -9.39 23.93 7.27
C SER A 215 -10.86 23.79 6.90
N ALA A 216 -11.61 24.89 7.02
CA ALA A 216 -13.00 24.94 6.58
C ALA A 216 -13.15 24.55 5.11
N LEU A 217 -14.18 23.77 4.81
CA LEU A 217 -14.48 23.30 3.47
C LEU A 217 -14.93 24.47 2.58
N PRO A 218 -14.43 24.53 1.33
CA PRO A 218 -14.72 25.63 0.40
C PRO A 218 -16.19 25.65 -0.07
N GLN A 219 -16.55 26.75 -0.75
CA GLN A 219 -17.84 26.85 -1.43
C GLN A 219 -17.95 25.85 -2.57
N GLY A 220 -19.11 25.21 -2.71
CA GLY A 220 -19.35 24.22 -3.77
C GLY A 220 -18.66 22.87 -3.53
N VAL A 221 -18.23 22.60 -2.28
CA VAL A 221 -17.67 21.31 -1.89
C VAL A 221 -18.67 20.18 -2.12
N GLN A 222 -18.19 19.10 -2.70
CA GLN A 222 -18.93 17.85 -2.82
C GLN A 222 -17.98 16.67 -2.59
N TYR A 223 -18.46 15.58 -2.02
CA TYR A 223 -17.66 14.36 -1.91
C TYR A 223 -17.71 13.58 -3.23
N TRP A 224 -16.55 13.13 -3.70
CA TRP A 224 -16.41 12.33 -4.92
C TRP A 224 -15.72 11.01 -4.61
N LYS A 225 -16.17 9.95 -5.29
CA LYS A 225 -15.59 8.61 -5.22
C LYS A 225 -15.09 8.17 -6.58
N LEU A 226 -14.09 7.29 -6.56
CA LEU A 226 -13.52 6.66 -7.73
C LEU A 226 -13.91 5.18 -7.77
N HIS A 227 -14.91 4.84 -8.56
CA HIS A 227 -15.34 3.47 -8.75
C HIS A 227 -14.69 2.89 -10.01
N GLY A 228 -13.76 1.95 -9.85
CA GLY A 228 -12.92 1.48 -10.94
C GLY A 228 -12.13 2.64 -11.57
N ASP A 229 -12.49 3.03 -12.79
CA ASP A 229 -11.90 4.17 -13.50
C ASP A 229 -12.86 5.36 -13.65
N THR A 230 -13.98 5.36 -12.91
CA THR A 230 -15.03 6.39 -13.04
C THR A 230 -15.18 7.21 -11.76
N TRP A 231 -15.07 8.53 -11.91
CA TRP A 231 -15.34 9.48 -10.84
C TRP A 231 -16.82 9.85 -10.80
N ALA A 232 -17.44 9.77 -9.62
CA ALA A 232 -18.82 10.18 -9.41
C ALA A 232 -19.00 10.91 -8.07
N PRO A 233 -19.93 11.88 -7.98
CA PRO A 233 -20.29 12.45 -6.71
C PRO A 233 -21.02 11.45 -5.83
N TYR A 234 -20.72 11.45 -4.53
CA TYR A 234 -21.33 10.52 -3.58
C TYR A 234 -22.49 11.14 -2.83
N ALA A 235 -23.71 10.69 -3.12
CA ALA A 235 -24.94 11.26 -2.58
C ALA A 235 -25.12 11.02 -1.07
N SER A 236 -24.58 9.91 -0.54
CA SER A 236 -24.65 9.58 0.89
C SER A 236 -23.52 10.22 1.72
N ALA A 237 -22.84 11.22 1.17
CA ALA A 237 -21.94 12.09 1.90
C ALA A 237 -22.63 13.40 2.31
N THR A 238 -22.31 13.88 3.51
CA THR A 238 -22.59 15.26 3.91
C THR A 238 -21.28 16.03 4.03
N ALA A 239 -21.17 17.12 3.27
CA ALA A 239 -20.05 18.04 3.30
C ALA A 239 -20.62 19.45 3.09
N ALA A 240 -20.47 20.32 4.09
CA ALA A 240 -21.04 21.67 4.05
C ALA A 240 -19.94 22.73 3.99
N THR A 241 -20.15 23.78 3.19
CA THR A 241 -19.25 24.94 3.16
C THR A 241 -19.11 25.54 4.55
N GLY A 242 -17.86 25.84 4.95
CA GLY A 242 -17.54 26.37 6.26
C GLY A 242 -17.38 25.32 7.36
N ALA A 243 -17.88 24.08 7.17
CA ALA A 243 -17.63 22.99 8.10
C ALA A 243 -16.19 22.49 7.99
N ILE A 244 -15.68 21.84 9.04
CA ILE A 244 -14.36 21.17 9.02
C ILE A 244 -14.50 19.65 8.94
N THR A 245 -15.71 19.13 8.80
CA THR A 245 -15.99 17.71 8.72
C THR A 245 -16.82 17.36 7.49
N ALA A 246 -16.58 16.17 6.95
CA ALA A 246 -17.49 15.49 6.06
C ALA A 246 -17.81 14.12 6.65
N THR A 247 -19.05 13.66 6.46
CA THR A 247 -19.45 12.29 6.85
C THR A 247 -19.93 11.53 5.64
N LEU A 248 -19.59 10.24 5.56
CA LEU A 248 -20.12 9.32 4.56
C LEU A 248 -20.87 8.21 5.27
N THR A 249 -22.01 7.83 4.74
CA THR A 249 -22.68 6.58 5.13
C THR A 249 -22.40 5.53 4.08
N LEU A 250 -21.66 4.49 4.45
CA LEU A 250 -21.23 3.38 3.58
C LEU A 250 -21.87 2.08 4.04
N ARG A 251 -21.91 1.08 3.17
CA ARG A 251 -22.37 -0.27 3.50
C ARG A 251 -21.68 -1.27 2.58
N ASP A 252 -21.25 -2.39 3.16
CA ASP A 252 -20.71 -3.55 2.43
C ASP A 252 -21.71 -4.06 1.38
N GLY A 253 -21.26 -4.15 0.14
CA GLY A 253 -22.07 -4.43 -1.06
C GLY A 253 -23.09 -3.35 -1.41
N GLY A 254 -22.97 -2.14 -0.85
CA GLY A 254 -23.86 -1.01 -1.07
C GLY A 254 -23.33 0.01 -2.09
N PRO A 255 -24.09 1.09 -2.37
CA PRO A 255 -23.61 2.17 -3.24
C PRO A 255 -22.34 2.82 -2.70
N GLY A 256 -21.31 2.87 -3.55
CA GLY A 256 -19.98 3.33 -3.17
C GLY A 256 -19.31 2.33 -2.23
N ASP A 257 -19.28 1.08 -2.63
CA ASP A 257 -18.34 0.06 -2.19
C ASP A 257 -17.78 -0.55 -3.48
N ASP A 258 -16.50 -0.28 -3.75
CA ASP A 258 -15.95 -0.34 -5.11
C ASP A 258 -15.24 -1.68 -5.42
N ASP A 259 -15.41 -2.71 -4.59
CA ASP A 259 -14.77 -4.01 -4.81
C ASP A 259 -15.56 -4.97 -5.72
N GLY A 260 -16.83 -4.68 -6.00
CA GLY A 260 -17.65 -5.38 -7.00
C GLY A 260 -18.17 -6.76 -6.60
N ASP A 261 -17.94 -7.21 -5.37
CA ASP A 261 -18.19 -8.60 -4.95
C ASP A 261 -19.46 -8.78 -4.08
N GLY A 262 -20.28 -7.74 -3.95
CA GLY A 262 -21.45 -7.75 -3.07
C GLY A 262 -21.04 -7.68 -1.60
N ALA A 263 -21.89 -8.15 -0.68
CA ALA A 263 -21.58 -8.09 0.75
C ALA A 263 -20.60 -9.19 1.16
N ASN A 264 -19.30 -8.89 1.14
CA ASN A 264 -18.21 -9.83 1.41
C ASN A 264 -17.46 -9.51 2.73
N GLY A 265 -17.94 -8.51 3.46
CA GLY A 265 -17.36 -8.00 4.70
C GLY A 265 -16.17 -7.06 4.49
N ARG A 266 -15.98 -6.55 3.28
CA ARG A 266 -14.89 -5.67 2.88
C ARG A 266 -15.47 -4.47 2.13
N ILE A 267 -14.90 -3.29 2.38
CA ILE A 267 -15.34 -2.05 1.73
C ILE A 267 -14.14 -1.34 1.16
N VAL A 268 -14.08 -1.15 -0.16
CA VAL A 268 -12.95 -0.52 -0.86
C VAL A 268 -13.41 0.79 -1.47
N ASP A 269 -12.85 1.91 -1.02
CA ASP A 269 -13.51 3.19 -1.26
C ASP A 269 -12.56 4.39 -1.41
N PRO A 270 -11.83 4.49 -2.53
CA PRO A 270 -11.07 5.69 -2.81
C PRO A 270 -12.00 6.88 -3.09
N GLY A 271 -11.80 7.98 -2.39
CA GLY A 271 -12.56 9.20 -2.60
C GLY A 271 -12.07 10.37 -1.77
N GLN A 272 -12.57 11.56 -2.06
CA GLN A 272 -12.32 12.74 -1.24
C GLN A 272 -13.29 13.88 -1.58
N VAL A 273 -13.39 14.89 -0.72
CA VAL A 273 -13.99 16.17 -1.08
C VAL A 273 -13.26 16.81 -2.26
N ALA A 274 -14.06 17.34 -3.18
CA ALA A 274 -13.60 18.08 -4.33
C ALA A 274 -14.42 19.34 -4.53
N VAL A 275 -13.84 20.26 -5.29
CA VAL A 275 -14.49 21.48 -5.78
C VAL A 275 -14.22 21.62 -7.26
N MET A 276 -15.22 22.13 -7.99
CA MET A 276 -15.00 22.60 -9.34
C MET A 276 -14.16 23.87 -9.26
N ALA A 277 -12.98 23.85 -9.89
CA ALA A 277 -12.22 25.05 -10.14
C ALA A 277 -13.11 26.03 -10.89
N LEU A 278 -13.30 27.21 -10.31
CA LEU A 278 -13.88 28.31 -11.07
C LEU A 278 -12.98 28.50 -12.28
N SER A 279 -13.54 28.43 -13.48
CA SER A 279 -12.85 28.80 -14.71
C SER A 279 -12.43 30.26 -14.58
N GLY A 280 -11.22 30.49 -14.10
CA GLY A 280 -10.63 31.80 -14.03
C GLY A 280 -10.36 32.29 -15.44
N SER A 281 -11.28 33.09 -15.99
CA SER A 281 -10.83 34.26 -16.74
C SER A 281 -9.80 34.95 -15.85
N GLY A 282 -8.56 35.03 -16.34
CA GLY A 282 -7.41 35.45 -15.55
C GLY A 282 -7.75 36.64 -14.68
N ALA A 283 -7.39 36.59 -13.40
CA ALA A 283 -7.39 37.78 -12.57
C ALA A 283 -6.51 38.81 -13.29
N VAL A 284 -7.15 39.71 -14.05
CA VAL A 284 -6.49 40.90 -14.57
C VAL A 284 -6.14 41.67 -13.32
N GLY A 285 -4.88 41.58 -12.91
CA GLY A 285 -4.37 42.42 -11.84
C GLY A 285 -4.82 43.84 -12.15
N ILE A 286 -5.54 44.46 -11.23
CA ILE A 286 -5.85 45.89 -11.32
C ILE A 286 -4.49 46.54 -11.59
N PRO A 287 -4.27 47.21 -12.73
CA PRO A 287 -2.96 47.76 -13.04
C PRO A 287 -2.62 48.75 -11.95
N THR A 288 -1.77 48.33 -11.01
CA THR A 288 -1.19 49.23 -10.04
C THR A 288 -0.23 50.10 -10.83
N LEU A 289 -0.33 51.41 -10.65
CA LEU A 289 0.67 52.32 -11.19
C LEU A 289 2.03 51.87 -10.64
N SER A 290 3.04 51.73 -11.49
CA SER A 290 4.39 51.48 -11.01
C SER A 290 4.80 52.60 -10.04
N PRO A 291 5.72 52.34 -9.08
CA PRO A 291 6.19 53.36 -8.15
C PRO A 291 6.57 54.69 -8.84
N TRP A 292 7.14 54.61 -10.04
CA TRP A 292 7.46 55.76 -10.89
C TRP A 292 6.24 56.50 -11.44
N ARG A 293 5.18 55.78 -11.84
CA ARG A 293 3.92 56.40 -12.30
C ARG A 293 3.15 57.04 -11.15
N LEU A 294 3.20 56.46 -9.95
CA LEU A 294 2.69 57.06 -8.72
C LEU A 294 3.45 58.34 -8.37
N ALA A 295 4.79 58.32 -8.45
CA ALA A 295 5.60 59.51 -8.23
C ALA A 295 5.30 60.64 -9.24
N LEU A 296 5.14 60.30 -10.53
CA LEU A 296 4.74 61.27 -11.56
C LEU A 296 3.36 61.87 -11.30
N LEU A 297 2.39 61.07 -10.85
CA LEU A 297 1.05 61.55 -10.51
C LEU A 297 1.09 62.55 -9.34
N VAL A 298 1.89 62.26 -8.31
CA VAL A 298 2.10 63.14 -7.15
C VAL A 298 2.76 64.46 -7.57
N ILE A 299 3.75 64.40 -8.46
CA ILE A 299 4.43 65.60 -8.99
C ILE A 299 3.46 66.45 -9.83
N LEU A 300 2.67 65.83 -10.70
CA LEU A 300 1.67 66.52 -11.52
C LEU A 300 0.62 67.24 -10.65
N LEU A 301 0.11 66.58 -9.61
CA LEU A 301 -0.82 67.19 -8.66
C LEU A 301 -0.18 68.34 -7.88
N GLY A 302 1.10 68.20 -7.49
CA GLY A 302 1.88 69.27 -6.86
C GLY A 302 2.06 70.50 -7.75
N LEU A 303 2.39 70.31 -9.03
CA LEU A 303 2.56 71.39 -10.00
C LEU A 303 1.24 72.12 -10.31
N VAL A 304 0.12 71.40 -10.41
CA VAL A 304 -1.21 72.03 -10.57
C VAL A 304 -1.59 72.85 -9.34
N GLY A 305 -1.25 72.37 -8.13
CA GLY A 305 -1.44 73.11 -6.88
C GLY A 305 -0.62 74.40 -6.81
N LEU A 306 0.65 74.33 -7.24
CA LEU A 306 1.56 75.49 -7.27
C LEU A 306 1.16 76.51 -8.35
N GLY A 307 0.75 76.05 -9.54
CA GLY A 307 0.26 76.92 -10.61
C GLY A 307 -0.99 77.71 -10.22
N ARG A 308 -1.91 77.09 -9.45
CA ARG A 308 -3.10 77.79 -8.92
C ARG A 308 -2.77 78.80 -7.82
N ARG A 309 -1.68 78.61 -7.07
CA ARG A 309 -1.21 79.60 -6.08
C ARG A 309 -0.59 80.82 -6.74
N HIS A 310 0.10 80.65 -7.87
CA HIS A 310 0.75 81.75 -8.57
C HIS A 310 -0.23 82.65 -9.35
N GLN A 311 -1.42 82.16 -9.70
CA GLN A 311 -2.48 82.95 -10.35
C GLN A 311 -3.42 83.68 -9.35
N ARG A 312 -3.17 83.59 -8.05
CA ARG A 312 -3.96 84.25 -6.99
C ARG A 312 -3.15 85.26 -6.16
N GLY A 313 -1.98 85.67 -6.64
CA GLY A 313 -1.13 86.70 -6.03
C GLY A 313 -1.09 87.96 -6.88
#